data_AF-A0A6G1YS91-F1
#
_entry.id   AF-A0A6G1YS91-F1
#
_cell.length_a   1.000
_cell.length_b   1.000
_cell.length_c   1.000
_cell.angle_alpha   90.00
_cell.angle_beta   90.00
_cell.angle_gamma   90.00
#
_symmetry.space_group_name_H-M   'P 1'
#
loop_
_entity.id
_entity.type
_entity.pdbx_description
1 polymer ?
#
loop_
_entity_poly.entity_id
_entity_poly.type
_entity_poly.pdbx_seq_one_letter_code
_entity_poly.pdbx_strand_id
1 'polypeptide(L)'
;NINFPELRDALNTKWNVNILEPREGIGGHCLPKDTKMFLHSSKSIRSKILTAAMEVDLDYRRSTQFGHRSSQNSSSLTEGSSDDSDRDQLISSR
;
A
#
# COMPACT_ATOMS: atom_id res chain seq x y z
N ASN A 1 18.61 -6.02 -16.50
CA ASN A 1 17.14 -5.82 -16.46
C ASN A 1 16.50 -7.16 -16.80
N ILE A 2 15.60 -7.69 -15.95
CA ILE A 2 14.95 -9.00 -16.14
C ILE A 2 13.47 -8.78 -16.48
N ASN A 3 12.90 -9.58 -17.37
CA ASN A 3 11.47 -9.52 -17.70
C ASN A 3 10.63 -10.09 -16.54
N PHE A 4 9.83 -9.24 -15.89
CA PHE A 4 9.04 -9.65 -14.73
C PHE A 4 7.94 -10.67 -15.07
N PRO A 5 7.11 -10.50 -16.12
CA PRO A 5 6.13 -11.51 -16.53
C PRO A 5 6.72 -12.91 -16.71
N GLU A 6 7.82 -13.04 -17.45
CA GLU A 6 8.49 -14.32 -17.68
C GLU A 6 8.97 -14.96 -16.37
N LEU A 7 9.61 -14.16 -15.50
CA LEU A 7 10.07 -14.62 -14.19
C LEU A 7 8.91 -15.08 -13.30
N ARG A 8 7.80 -14.33 -13.27
CA ARG A 8 6.59 -14.67 -12.51
C ARG A 8 6.04 -16.02 -12.96
N ASP A 9 5.91 -16.21 -14.27
CA ASP A 9 5.37 -17.45 -14.82
C ASP A 9 6.27 -18.64 -14.51
N ALA A 10 7.59 -18.46 -14.58
CA ALA A 10 8.56 -19.48 -14.18
C ALA A 10 8.44 -19.86 -12.69
N LEU A 11 8.30 -18.87 -11.78
CA LEU A 11 8.15 -19.12 -10.34
C LEU A 11 6.83 -19.82 -9.99
N ASN A 12 5.75 -19.47 -10.69
CA ASN A 12 4.43 -20.06 -10.50
C ASN A 12 4.31 -21.51 -11.01
N THR A 13 5.34 -22.06 -11.65
CA THR A 13 5.41 -23.51 -11.93
C THR A 13 5.58 -24.36 -10.65
N LYS A 14 6.04 -23.76 -9.55
CA LYS A 14 6.18 -24.46 -8.26
C LYS A 14 4.80 -24.67 -7.62
N TRP A 15 4.45 -25.92 -7.34
CA TRP A 15 3.12 -26.36 -6.89
C TRP A 15 2.47 -25.58 -5.72
N ASN A 16 3.25 -24.95 -4.84
CA ASN A 16 2.76 -24.20 -3.67
C ASN A 16 3.02 -22.69 -3.77
N VAL A 17 3.18 -22.18 -4.99
CA VAL A 17 3.48 -20.77 -5.25
C VAL A 17 2.48 -20.23 -6.26
N ASN A 18 1.87 -19.10 -5.92
CA ASN A 18 1.03 -18.33 -6.84
C ASN A 18 1.25 -16.83 -6.59
N ILE A 19 2.25 -16.28 -7.28
CA ILE A 19 2.58 -14.85 -7.29
C ILE A 19 1.59 -14.16 -8.20
N LEU A 20 0.79 -13.25 -7.62
CA LEU A 20 -0.19 -12.45 -8.34
C LEU A 20 0.47 -11.39 -9.22
N GLU A 21 -0.26 -10.89 -10.21
CA GLU A 21 0.19 -9.74 -10.99
C GLU A 21 0.35 -8.48 -10.11
N PRO A 22 1.33 -7.61 -10.42
CA PRO A 22 1.49 -6.34 -9.72
C PRO A 22 0.28 -5.43 -9.96
N ARG A 23 -0.17 -4.73 -8.92
CA ARG A 23 -1.36 -3.83 -8.95
C ARG A 23 -0.99 -2.44 -8.45
N GLU A 24 -1.88 -1.74 -7.75
CA GLU A 24 -1.65 -0.39 -7.21
C GLU A 24 -1.08 -0.40 -5.78
N GLY A 25 -0.70 -1.57 -5.26
CA GLY A 25 -0.27 -1.77 -3.88
C GLY A 25 -1.32 -2.45 -3.01
N ILE A 26 -1.05 -2.50 -1.70
CA ILE A 26 -1.90 -3.06 -0.66
C ILE A 26 -3.04 -2.07 -0.37
N GLY A 27 -4.21 -2.35 -0.95
CA GLY A 27 -5.43 -1.57 -0.76
C GLY A 27 -6.48 -2.26 0.12
N GLY A 28 -7.70 -1.72 0.08
CA GLY A 28 -8.86 -2.25 0.81
C GLY A 28 -8.91 -1.83 2.28
N HIS A 29 -9.99 -2.20 2.98
CA HIS A 29 -10.22 -1.77 4.35
C HIS A 29 -9.45 -2.61 5.39
N CYS A 30 -9.50 -3.94 5.26
CA CYS A 30 -9.10 -4.83 6.35
C CYS A 30 -7.59 -4.94 6.54
N LEU A 31 -6.82 -5.18 5.46
CA LEU A 31 -5.37 -5.41 5.58
C LEU A 31 -4.61 -4.18 6.12
N PRO A 32 -4.84 -2.95 5.63
CA PRO A 32 -4.17 -1.78 6.20
C PRO A 32 -4.57 -1.50 7.64
N LYS A 33 -5.85 -1.71 7.98
CA LYS A 33 -6.39 -1.49 9.33
C LYS A 33 -5.83 -2.48 10.34
N ASP A 34 -5.93 -3.78 10.04
CA ASP A 34 -5.54 -4.84 10.95
C ASP A 34 -4.02 -4.88 11.11
N THR A 35 -3.25 -4.65 10.04
CA THR A 35 -1.78 -4.56 10.11
C THR A 35 -1.34 -3.37 10.96
N LYS A 36 -1.97 -2.21 10.79
CA LYS A 36 -1.71 -1.03 11.62
C LYS A 36 -2.05 -1.29 13.08
N MET A 37 -3.24 -1.82 13.35
CA MET A 37 -3.67 -2.20 14.69
C MET A 37 -2.65 -3.14 15.35
N PHE A 38 -2.24 -4.21 14.64
CA PHE A 38 -1.28 -5.19 15.15
C PHE A 38 0.09 -4.57 15.47
N LEU A 39 0.60 -3.70 14.59
CA LEU A 39 1.89 -3.03 14.79
C LEU A 39 1.87 -2.01 15.95
N HIS A 40 0.72 -1.38 16.22
CA HIS A 40 0.57 -0.44 17.33
C HIS A 40 0.27 -1.12 18.68
N SER A 41 -0.43 -2.26 18.67
CA SER A 41 -0.77 -2.99 19.90
C SER A 41 0.39 -3.86 20.41
N SER A 42 1.31 -4.26 19.53
CA SER A 42 2.46 -5.11 19.87
C SER A 42 3.59 -4.30 20.53
N LYS A 43 3.54 -4.18 21.86
CA LYS A 43 4.52 -3.40 22.65
C LYS A 43 5.89 -4.06 22.83
N SER A 44 5.98 -5.38 22.67
CA SER A 44 7.20 -6.16 22.98
C SER A 44 7.96 -6.66 21.75
N ILE A 45 7.27 -7.02 20.66
CA ILE A 45 7.88 -7.56 19.44
C ILE A 45 7.16 -6.97 18.23
N ARG A 46 7.86 -6.16 17.43
CA ARG A 46 7.38 -5.76 16.10
C ARG A 46 7.62 -6.90 15.10
N SER A 47 6.60 -7.23 14.31
CA SER A 47 6.75 -8.18 13.21
C SER A 47 7.59 -7.57 12.09
N LYS A 48 8.80 -8.10 11.89
CA LYS A 48 9.70 -7.68 10.80
C LYS A 48 9.06 -7.89 9.43
N ILE A 49 8.28 -8.96 9.26
CA ILE A 49 7.62 -9.29 7.99
C ILE A 49 6.54 -8.25 7.66
N LEU A 50 5.69 -7.91 8.63
CA LEU A 50 4.63 -6.92 8.41
C LEU A 50 5.21 -5.52 8.21
N THR A 51 6.25 -5.15 8.97
CA THR A 51 6.93 -3.87 8.77
C THR A 51 7.55 -3.78 7.36
N ALA A 52 8.31 -4.79 6.94
CA ALA A 52 8.90 -4.82 5.61
C ALA A 52 7.85 -4.82 4.50
N ALA A 53 6.74 -5.55 4.67
CA ALA A 53 5.66 -5.57 3.68
C ALA A 53 5.03 -4.17 3.48
N MET A 54 4.81 -3.43 4.58
CA MET A 54 4.27 -2.06 4.52
C MET A 54 5.27 -1.06 3.90
N GLU A 55 6.56 -1.21 4.19
CA GLU A 55 7.62 -0.37 3.62
C GLU A 55 7.76 -0.60 2.11
N VAL A 56 7.83 -1.87 1.67
CA VAL A 56 7.91 -2.23 0.24
C VAL A 56 6.68 -1.76 -0.52
N ASP A 57 5.48 -1.83 0.08
CA ASP A 57 4.26 -1.29 -0.53
C ASP A 57 4.34 0.23 -0.77
N LEU A 58 4.83 0.99 0.22
CA LEU A 58 5.02 2.44 0.11
C LEU A 58 6.04 2.80 -0.98
N ASP A 59 7.13 2.07 -1.06
CA ASP A 59 8.16 2.27 -2.08
C ASP A 59 7.64 1.91 -3.47
N TYR A 60 6.90 0.80 -3.57
CA TYR A 60 6.25 0.39 -4.82
C TYR A 60 5.26 1.46 -5.30
N ARG A 61 4.35 1.93 -4.45
CA ARG A 61 3.40 3.00 -4.79
C ARG A 61 4.08 4.30 -5.20
N ARG A 62 5.19 4.67 -4.56
CA ARG A 62 5.99 5.82 -5.00
C ARG A 62 6.52 5.60 -6.41
N SER A 63 7.13 4.46 -6.68
CA SER A 63 7.71 4.15 -7.99
C SER A 63 6.67 4.12 -9.13
N THR A 64 5.44 3.66 -8.86
CA THR A 64 4.36 3.62 -9.86
C THR A 64 3.75 5.00 -10.11
N GLN A 65 3.63 5.85 -9.10
CA GLN A 65 3.19 7.25 -9.28
C GLN A 65 4.16 8.08 -10.11
N PHE A 66 5.48 7.84 -9.98
CA PHE A 66 6.48 8.47 -10.85
C PHE A 66 6.33 8.05 -12.32
N GLY A 67 5.87 6.84 -12.60
CA GLY A 67 5.59 6.37 -13.96
C GLY A 67 4.33 6.98 -14.59
N HIS A 68 3.39 7.49 -13.80
CA HIS A 68 2.15 8.11 -14.30
C HIS A 68 2.30 9.62 -14.57
N ARG A 69 3.20 10.30 -13.86
CA ARG A 69 3.46 11.75 -14.03
C ARG A 69 4.14 12.12 -15.34
N SER A 70 4.78 11.18 -16.05
CA SER A 70 5.40 11.45 -17.35
C SER A 70 4.42 11.49 -18.53
N SER A 71 3.15 11.10 -18.34
CA SER A 71 2.14 11.05 -19.41
C SER A 71 0.98 12.05 -19.27
N GLN A 72 0.99 12.91 -18.26
CA GLN A 72 -0.03 13.97 -18.10
C GLN A 72 0.63 15.32 -17.81
N ASN A 73 1.20 15.91 -18.87
CA ASN A 73 1.42 17.35 -18.96
C ASN A 73 0.66 17.90 -20.17
N SER A 74 -0.66 17.74 -20.17
CA SER A 74 -1.57 18.56 -20.97
C SER A 74 -2.98 18.44 -20.38
N SER A 75 -3.54 19.59 -20.00
CA SER A 75 -4.88 19.85 -19.43
C SER A 75 -5.08 19.39 -17.97
N SER A 76 -5.61 20.16 -17.03
CA SER A 76 -5.87 21.60 -16.83
C SER A 76 -6.41 21.73 -15.40
N LEU A 77 -6.20 22.90 -14.78
CA LEU A 77 -6.78 23.33 -13.50
C LEU A 77 -8.31 23.13 -13.45
N THR A 78 -8.86 22.67 -12.31
CA THR A 78 -9.90 23.34 -11.47
C THR A 78 -10.48 22.42 -10.38
N GLU A 79 -10.79 23.02 -9.21
CA GLU A 79 -11.72 22.60 -8.12
C GLU A 79 -11.26 21.42 -7.22
N GLY A 80 -11.26 21.47 -5.88
CA GLY A 80 -11.92 22.34 -4.90
C GLY A 80 -12.75 21.49 -3.93
N SER A 81 -12.46 21.54 -2.62
CA SER A 81 -13.21 20.97 -1.45
C SER A 81 -13.28 19.43 -1.33
N SER A 82 -13.18 18.76 -0.18
CA SER A 82 -13.23 19.13 1.24
C SER A 82 -12.81 17.87 2.05
N ASP A 83 -11.77 17.97 2.89
CA ASP A 83 -11.39 16.88 3.82
C ASP A 83 -11.95 17.16 5.22
N ASP A 84 -12.94 16.35 5.60
CA ASP A 84 -13.56 16.23 6.92
C ASP A 84 -12.48 15.95 7.99
N SER A 85 -12.10 17.00 8.71
CA SER A 85 -11.18 16.96 9.85
C SER A 85 -11.92 17.35 11.12
N ASP A 86 -12.91 16.56 11.56
CA ASP A 86 -13.49 16.74 12.90
C ASP A 86 -14.27 15.49 13.36
N ARG A 87 -13.59 14.53 14.00
CA ARG A 87 -14.26 13.62 14.96
C ARG A 87 -13.35 12.93 15.97
N ASP A 88 -12.46 13.67 16.63
CA ASP A 88 -11.74 13.17 17.81
C ASP A 88 -11.67 14.22 18.94
N GLN A 89 -12.82 14.70 19.41
CA GLN A 89 -12.95 15.30 20.74
C GLN A 89 -14.34 15.00 21.32
N LEU A 90 -14.54 13.84 21.97
CA LEU A 90 -15.43 13.73 23.14
C LEU A 90 -15.39 12.33 23.80
N ILE A 91 -14.27 11.91 24.39
CA ILE A 91 -14.31 10.95 25.50
C ILE A 91 -13.28 11.36 26.55
N SER A 92 -13.59 12.43 27.27
CA SER A 92 -12.99 12.72 28.57
C SER A 92 -14.00 13.53 29.40
N SER A 93 -15.06 12.86 29.83
CA SER A 93 -15.87 13.19 31.01
C SER A 93 -17.00 12.16 31.15
N ARG A 94 -16.69 11.04 31.81
CA ARG A 94 -17.56 10.31 32.75
C ARG A 94 -16.83 9.08 33.26
#